data_AF-M0MQS1-F1
#
_entry.id   AF-M0MQS1-F1
#
_cell.length_a   1.000
_cell.length_b   1.000
_cell.length_c   1.000
_cell.angle_alpha   90.00
_cell.angle_beta   90.00
_cell.angle_gamma   90.00
#
_symmetry.space_group_name_H-M   'P 1'
#
loop_
_entity.id
_entity.type
_entity.pdbx_description
1 polymer ?
#
loop_
_entity_poly.entity_id
_entity_poly.type
_entity_poly.pdbx_seq_one_letter_code
_entity_poly.pdbx_strand_id
1 'polypeptide(L)'
;MDHFQSTRQPDHEWWKQLWPDPEQTLELLGIGPGTSLADVGCGDGFFTLLVARLIDEAPVYAIDINEEILEAVETAAAAERIANVETLLDSVWRPRLESIGDFGVVCTVCGNTVTTEGESVEIESGDRHLVCCTPCASLIADQYEQL
;
A
#
# COMPACT_ATOMS: atom_id res chain seq x y z
N MET A 1 -19.08 -3.10 -20.54
CA MET A 1 -18.60 -1.96 -19.74
C MET A 1 -17.19 -1.75 -20.19
N ASP A 2 -16.89 -0.60 -20.81
CA ASP A 2 -15.50 -0.28 -21.13
C ASP A 2 -14.73 -0.17 -19.82
N HIS A 3 -13.56 -0.80 -19.76
CA HIS A 3 -12.72 -0.78 -18.59
C HIS A 3 -12.28 0.66 -18.31
N PHE A 4 -12.13 1.02 -17.03
CA PHE A 4 -11.52 2.27 -16.64
C PHE A 4 -10.13 2.37 -17.29
N GLN A 5 -9.95 3.29 -18.23
CA GLN A 5 -8.64 3.60 -18.77
C GLN A 5 -7.87 4.39 -17.73
N SER A 6 -6.86 3.75 -17.13
CA SER A 6 -5.94 4.40 -16.20
C SER A 6 -5.47 5.73 -16.80
N THR A 7 -5.62 6.82 -16.03
CA THR A 7 -4.97 8.09 -16.37
C THR A 7 -3.49 7.79 -16.52
N ARG A 8 -2.90 8.01 -17.71
CA ARG A 8 -1.49 7.69 -18.02
C ARG A 8 -0.63 7.79 -16.77
N GLN A 9 -0.05 6.66 -16.34
CA GLN A 9 0.90 6.69 -15.25
C GLN A 9 1.98 7.73 -15.56
N PRO A 10 2.35 8.57 -14.57
CA PRO A 10 3.53 9.40 -14.70
C PRO A 10 4.76 8.52 -14.89
N ASP A 11 5.76 9.02 -15.60
CA ASP A 11 7.03 8.31 -15.76
C ASP A 11 7.85 8.30 -14.46
N HIS A 12 8.90 7.48 -14.42
CA HIS A 12 9.85 7.42 -13.31
C HIS A 12 10.43 8.79 -12.91
N GLU A 13 10.62 9.73 -13.84
CA GLU A 13 11.15 11.06 -13.51
C GLU A 13 10.16 11.90 -12.72
N TRP A 14 8.86 11.74 -12.99
CA TRP A 14 7.82 12.33 -12.17
C TRP A 14 7.81 11.75 -10.75
N TRP A 15 7.95 10.42 -10.61
CA TRP A 15 7.99 9.77 -9.29
C TRP A 15 9.21 10.18 -8.47
N LYS A 16 10.38 10.35 -9.09
CA LYS A 16 11.58 10.90 -8.42
C LYS A 16 11.38 12.31 -7.88
N GLN A 17 10.58 13.15 -8.55
CA GLN A 17 10.27 14.50 -8.05
C GLN A 17 9.37 14.45 -6.83
N LEU A 18 8.39 13.53 -6.81
CA LEU A 18 7.50 13.35 -5.68
C LEU A 18 8.20 12.72 -4.48
N TRP A 19 9.09 11.75 -4.75
CA TRP A 19 9.86 11.00 -3.77
C TRP A 19 11.35 11.25 -3.99
N PRO A 20 11.87 12.42 -3.56
CA PRO A 20 13.27 12.81 -3.79
C PRO A 20 14.26 11.94 -3.00
N ASP A 21 13.81 11.31 -1.92
CA ASP A 21 14.55 10.33 -1.14
C ASP A 21 13.67 9.09 -0.87
N PRO A 22 13.53 8.20 -1.87
CA PRO A 22 12.66 7.04 -1.76
C PRO A 22 13.27 5.99 -0.81
N GLU A 23 14.60 5.93 -0.67
CA GLU A 23 15.25 5.02 0.28
C GLU A 23 14.92 5.40 1.73
N GLN A 24 15.01 6.68 2.09
CA GLN A 24 14.58 7.17 3.40
C GLN A 24 13.10 6.89 3.67
N THR A 25 12.25 6.96 2.64
CA THR A 25 10.83 6.59 2.77
C THR A 25 10.68 5.12 3.17
N LEU A 26 11.42 4.21 2.52
CA LEU A 26 11.40 2.79 2.83
C LEU A 26 11.97 2.49 4.23
N GLU A 27 13.02 3.20 4.64
CA GLU A 27 13.57 3.09 6.00
C GLU A 27 12.56 3.50 7.08
N LEU A 28 11.83 4.61 6.86
CA LEU A 28 10.79 5.08 7.78
C LEU A 28 9.62 4.09 7.91
N LEU A 29 9.35 3.32 6.85
CA LEU A 29 8.36 2.24 6.84
C LEU A 29 8.90 0.94 7.49
N GLY A 30 10.17 0.90 7.89
CA GLY A 30 10.82 -0.27 8.48
C GLY A 30 11.10 -1.39 7.48
N ILE A 31 11.16 -1.08 6.19
CA ILE A 31 11.47 -2.05 5.14
C ILE A 31 12.98 -2.27 5.11
N GLY A 32 13.40 -3.53 5.09
CA GLY A 32 14.81 -3.92 5.12
C GLY A 32 15.00 -5.41 4.84
N PRO A 33 16.23 -5.92 5.00
CA PRO A 33 16.57 -7.31 4.71
C PRO A 33 15.65 -8.32 5.40
N GLY A 34 15.15 -9.30 4.65
CA GLY A 34 14.28 -10.37 5.16
C GLY A 34 12.78 -10.03 5.25
N THR A 35 12.38 -8.80 4.92
CA THR A 35 10.97 -8.40 4.87
C THR A 35 10.34 -8.83 3.55
N SER A 36 9.33 -9.70 3.56
CA SER A 36 8.50 -9.94 2.37
C SER A 36 7.56 -8.76 2.13
N LEU A 37 7.49 -8.24 0.90
CA LEU A 37 6.64 -7.09 0.56
C LEU A 37 5.60 -7.46 -0.50
N ALA A 38 4.38 -6.92 -0.35
CA ALA A 38 3.40 -6.82 -1.43
C ALA A 38 3.21 -5.34 -1.82
N ASP A 39 3.51 -4.99 -3.06
CA ASP A 39 3.34 -3.66 -3.65
C ASP A 39 2.06 -3.65 -4.50
N VAL A 40 0.97 -3.10 -3.94
CA VAL A 40 -0.38 -3.16 -4.53
C VAL A 40 -0.65 -1.89 -5.33
N GLY A 41 -0.93 -2.05 -6.63
CA GLY A 41 -0.93 -0.94 -7.58
C GLY A 41 0.51 -0.51 -7.90
N CYS A 42 1.40 -1.48 -8.12
CA CYS A 42 2.84 -1.27 -8.24
C CYS A 42 3.24 -0.36 -9.42
N GLY A 43 2.36 -0.21 -10.41
CA GLY A 43 2.68 0.56 -11.60
C GLY A 43 3.89 -0.02 -12.34
N ASP A 44 4.66 0.84 -13.00
CA ASP A 44 5.90 0.49 -13.71
C ASP A 44 7.06 0.05 -12.80
N GLY A 45 6.84 -0.07 -11.48
CA GLY A 45 7.74 -0.72 -10.55
C GLY A 45 8.73 0.22 -9.85
N PHE A 46 8.47 1.53 -9.82
CA PHE A 46 9.36 2.52 -9.18
C PHE A 46 9.80 2.10 -7.77
N PHE A 47 8.85 1.79 -6.87
CA PHE A 47 9.17 1.30 -5.53
C PHE A 47 9.48 -0.20 -5.51
N THR A 48 8.78 -1.01 -6.30
CA THR A 48 9.02 -2.46 -6.41
C THR A 48 10.50 -2.79 -6.59
N LEU A 49 11.16 -2.16 -7.57
CA LEU A 49 12.57 -2.43 -7.89
C LEU A 49 13.53 -1.88 -6.83
N LEU A 50 13.19 -0.75 -6.21
CA LEU A 50 13.96 -0.19 -5.09
C LEU A 50 13.94 -1.13 -3.88
N VAL A 51 12.75 -1.62 -3.50
CA VAL A 51 12.58 -2.57 -2.40
C VAL A 51 13.31 -3.86 -2.70
N ALA A 52 13.16 -4.40 -3.92
CA ALA A 52 13.75 -5.69 -4.28
C ALA A 52 15.28 -5.70 -4.11
N ARG A 53 15.95 -4.56 -4.32
CA ARG A 53 17.37 -4.37 -4.00
C ARG A 53 17.66 -4.34 -2.51
N LEU A 54 16.77 -3.76 -1.72
CA LEU A 54 16.97 -3.48 -0.30
C LEU A 54 16.74 -4.72 0.58
N ILE A 55 15.75 -5.55 0.26
CA ILE A 55 15.28 -6.62 1.14
C ILE A 55 16.07 -7.94 1.05
N ASP A 56 17.09 -7.99 0.19
CA ASP A 56 18.10 -9.06 0.03
C ASP A 56 17.52 -10.49 0.03
N GLU A 57 17.21 -11.00 -1.16
CA GLU A 57 16.63 -12.34 -1.44
C GLU A 57 15.18 -12.58 -0.97
N ALA A 58 14.63 -11.78 -0.06
CA ALA A 58 13.21 -11.86 0.28
C ALA A 58 12.32 -11.47 -0.93
N PRO A 59 11.13 -12.08 -1.09
CA PRO A 59 10.28 -11.83 -2.25
C PRO A 59 9.55 -10.47 -2.17
N VAL A 60 9.48 -9.79 -3.31
CA VAL A 60 8.59 -8.66 -3.58
C VAL A 60 7.51 -9.10 -4.54
N TYR A 61 6.25 -9.02 -4.12
CA TYR A 61 5.10 -9.28 -4.98
C TYR A 61 4.61 -7.95 -5.59
N ALA A 62 4.78 -7.79 -6.90
CA ALA A 62 4.34 -6.61 -7.63
C ALA A 62 2.94 -6.88 -8.21
N ILE A 63 1.94 -6.16 -7.71
CA ILE A 63 0.53 -6.43 -8.03
C ILE A 63 -0.07 -5.23 -8.74
N ASP A 64 -0.68 -5.47 -9.90
CA ASP A 64 -1.43 -4.46 -10.63
C ASP A 64 -2.62 -5.10 -11.38
N ILE A 65 -3.59 -4.27 -11.74
CA ILE A 65 -4.74 -4.68 -12.56
C ILE A 65 -4.39 -4.73 -14.05
N ASN A 66 -3.29 -4.10 -14.47
CA ASN A 66 -2.89 -3.97 -15.86
C ASN A 66 -1.73 -4.91 -16.21
N GLU A 67 -2.00 -5.90 -17.05
CA GLU A 67 -1.01 -6.88 -17.54
C GLU A 67 0.17 -6.20 -18.27
N GLU A 68 -0.07 -5.18 -19.08
CA GLU A 68 0.98 -4.48 -19.84
C GLU A 68 1.98 -3.77 -18.91
N ILE A 69 1.50 -3.29 -17.75
CA ILE A 69 2.34 -2.67 -16.73
C ILE A 69 3.20 -3.73 -16.04
N LEU A 70 2.63 -4.89 -15.71
CA LEU A 70 3.37 -6.00 -15.11
C LEU A 70 4.49 -6.52 -16.04
N GLU A 71 4.23 -6.61 -17.35
CA GLU A 71 5.27 -6.93 -18.34
C GLU A 71 6.42 -5.90 -18.34
N ALA A 72 6.10 -4.62 -18.11
CA ALA A 72 7.11 -3.57 -17.98
C ALA A 72 7.96 -3.74 -16.70
N VAL A 73 7.34 -4.11 -15.58
CA VAL A 73 8.03 -4.43 -14.32
C VAL A 73 8.98 -5.62 -14.51
N GLU A 74 8.51 -6.71 -15.13
CA GLU A 74 9.35 -7.88 -15.43
C GLU A 74 10.55 -7.52 -16.31
N THR A 75 10.31 -6.71 -17.34
CA THR A 75 11.36 -6.24 -18.25
C THR A 75 12.40 -5.40 -17.51
N ALA A 76 11.96 -4.49 -16.64
CA ALA A 76 12.84 -3.64 -15.84
C ALA A 76 13.64 -4.47 -14.81
N ALA A 77 12.99 -5.39 -14.10
CA ALA A 77 13.65 -6.31 -13.16
C ALA A 77 14.72 -7.15 -13.86
N ALA A 78 14.41 -7.70 -15.04
CA ALA A 78 15.37 -8.47 -15.83
C ALA A 78 16.57 -7.62 -16.30
N ALA A 79 16.32 -6.38 -16.75
CA ALA A 79 17.39 -5.45 -17.15
C ALA A 79 18.35 -5.11 -15.99
N GLU A 80 17.81 -5.04 -14.77
CA GLU A 80 18.56 -4.73 -13.54
C GLU A 80 19.11 -5.97 -12.83
N ARG A 81 18.83 -7.18 -13.34
CA ARG A 81 19.19 -8.49 -12.75
C ARG A 81 18.62 -8.70 -11.34
N ILE A 82 17.41 -8.20 -11.13
CA ILE A 82 16.63 -8.41 -9.90
C ILE A 82 15.83 -9.69 -10.09
N ALA A 83 16.04 -10.67 -9.21
CA ALA A 83 15.46 -12.02 -9.34
C ALA A 83 14.36 -12.33 -8.32
N ASN A 84 14.16 -11.46 -7.33
CA ASN A 84 13.22 -11.63 -6.22
C ASN A 84 11.92 -10.83 -6.40
N VAL A 85 11.59 -10.43 -7.63
CA VAL A 85 10.31 -9.80 -7.97
C VAL A 85 9.39 -10.83 -8.63
N GLU A 86 8.20 -10.99 -8.08
CA GLU A 86 7.13 -11.83 -8.63
C GLU A 86 5.94 -10.93 -8.99
N THR A 87 5.60 -10.88 -10.28
CA THR A 87 4.43 -10.14 -10.78
C THR A 87 3.17 -10.96 -10.59
N LEU A 88 2.12 -10.32 -10.07
CA LEU A 88 0.83 -10.94 -9.83
C LEU A 88 -0.28 -10.05 -10.39
N LEU A 89 -1.01 -10.55 -11.38
CA LEU A 89 -2.22 -9.89 -11.83
C LEU A 89 -3.27 -9.89 -10.72
N ASP A 90 -3.85 -8.74 -10.40
CA ASP A 90 -4.82 -8.57 -9.29
C ASP A 90 -6.00 -9.56 -9.38
N SER A 91 -6.44 -9.91 -10.60
CA SER A 91 -7.51 -10.90 -10.78
C SER A 91 -7.15 -12.32 -10.29
N VAL A 92 -5.85 -12.62 -10.20
CA VAL A 92 -5.26 -13.90 -9.76
C VAL A 92 -4.85 -13.83 -8.29
N TRP A 93 -4.35 -12.67 -7.83
CA TRP A 93 -4.01 -12.44 -6.44
C TRP A 93 -5.27 -12.16 -5.60
N ARG A 94 -5.60 -13.08 -4.69
CA ARG A 94 -6.65 -12.85 -3.69
C ARG A 94 -6.03 -12.93 -2.30
N PRO A 95 -5.58 -11.80 -1.72
CA PRO A 95 -5.09 -11.80 -0.36
C PRO A 95 -6.26 -12.23 0.53
N ARG A 96 -6.14 -13.44 1.09
CA ARG A 96 -7.03 -13.86 2.16
C ARG A 96 -6.39 -13.36 3.43
N LEU A 97 -7.00 -12.34 4.02
CA LEU A 97 -6.72 -11.98 5.40
C LEU A 97 -7.24 -13.13 6.26
N GLU A 98 -6.39 -14.14 6.50
CA GLU A 98 -6.70 -15.24 7.41
C GLU A 98 -6.65 -14.68 8.83
N SER A 99 -7.77 -14.09 9.25
CA SER A 99 -8.01 -13.39 10.52
C SER A 99 -7.47 -11.96 10.61
N ILE A 100 -8.20 -11.13 11.37
CA ILE A 100 -7.88 -9.73 11.74
C ILE A 100 -6.59 -9.62 12.60
N GLY A 101 -5.93 -10.74 12.92
CA GLY A 101 -4.74 -10.78 13.80
C GLY A 101 -3.47 -10.20 13.18
N ASP A 102 -3.29 -10.31 11.86
CA ASP A 102 -2.03 -9.95 11.19
C ASP A 102 -1.99 -8.50 10.68
N PHE A 103 -3.16 -7.90 10.45
CA PHE A 103 -3.33 -6.48 10.12
C PHE A 103 -4.47 -5.90 10.93
N GLY A 104 -4.14 -4.98 11.83
CA GLY A 104 -5.10 -4.29 12.66
C GLY A 104 -5.29 -2.84 12.21
N VAL A 105 -6.54 -2.41 12.01
CA VAL A 105 -6.83 -0.99 11.76
C VAL A 105 -6.37 -0.20 12.98
N VAL A 106 -5.53 0.82 12.80
CA VAL A 106 -5.07 1.65 13.92
C VAL A 106 -6.00 2.85 14.07
N CYS A 107 -6.46 3.10 15.29
CA CYS A 107 -7.25 4.28 15.58
C CYS A 107 -6.38 5.54 15.48
N THR A 108 -6.75 6.46 14.57
CA THR A 108 -6.00 7.72 14.35
C THR A 108 -5.96 8.64 15.58
N VAL A 109 -6.88 8.45 16.54
CA VAL A 109 -6.96 9.25 17.77
C VAL A 109 -6.03 8.70 18.85
N CYS A 110 -6.15 7.40 19.14
CA CYS A 110 -5.49 6.77 20.31
C CYS A 110 -4.24 5.96 19.94
N GLY A 111 -4.03 5.63 18.67
CA GLY A 111 -2.94 4.77 18.20
C GLY A 111 -3.10 3.28 18.51
N ASN A 112 -4.20 2.86 19.16
CA ASN A 112 -4.45 1.44 19.44
C ASN A 112 -5.04 0.72 18.24
N THR A 113 -4.76 -0.58 18.16
CA THR A 113 -5.40 -1.49 17.21
C THR A 113 -6.89 -1.62 17.50
N VAL A 114 -7.71 -1.32 16.50
CA VAL A 114 -9.15 -1.54 16.47
C VAL A 114 -9.39 -3.03 16.25
N THR A 115 -9.85 -3.69 17.31
CA THR A 115 -10.27 -5.09 17.27
C THR A 115 -11.74 -5.18 16.84
N THR A 116 -12.30 -6.39 16.86
CA THR A 116 -13.75 -6.62 16.65
C THR A 116 -14.64 -5.92 17.68
N GLU A 117 -14.08 -5.38 18.76
CA GLU A 117 -14.80 -4.61 19.79
C GLU A 117 -14.79 -3.09 19.51
N GLY A 118 -14.16 -2.65 18.41
CA GLY A 118 -14.12 -1.25 18.01
C GLY A 118 -15.44 -0.72 17.45
N GLU A 119 -15.54 0.60 17.32
CA GLU A 119 -16.73 1.29 16.83
C GLU A 119 -16.46 1.98 15.49
N SER A 120 -17.51 2.26 14.72
CA SER A 120 -17.44 3.06 13.49
C SER A 120 -18.20 4.37 13.65
N VAL A 121 -17.60 5.47 13.22
CA VAL A 121 -18.23 6.79 13.13
C VAL A 121 -18.31 7.19 11.67
N GLU A 122 -19.45 7.70 11.24
CA GLU A 122 -19.65 8.29 9.92
C GLU A 122 -19.85 9.80 10.12
N ILE A 123 -19.04 10.61 9.46
CA ILE A 123 -19.13 12.08 9.54
C ILE A 123 -20.00 12.62 8.39
N GLU A 124 -20.38 13.90 8.43
CA GLU A 124 -21.32 14.50 7.47
C GLU A 124 -20.87 14.42 6.00
N SER A 125 -19.55 14.33 5.74
CA SER A 125 -19.02 14.12 4.39
C SER A 125 -19.36 12.74 3.81
N GLY A 126 -19.83 11.79 4.63
CA GLY A 126 -20.01 10.38 4.30
C GLY A 126 -18.76 9.52 4.52
N ASP A 127 -17.67 10.11 5.03
CA ASP A 127 -16.46 9.35 5.36
C ASP A 127 -16.66 8.52 6.63
N ARG A 128 -16.21 7.26 6.59
CA ARG A 128 -16.33 6.32 7.73
C ARG A 128 -15.00 6.08 8.41
N HIS A 129 -14.93 6.39 9.70
CA HIS A 129 -13.78 6.18 10.57
C HIS A 129 -14.00 4.99 11.50
N LEU A 130 -12.96 4.17 11.70
CA LEU A 130 -12.95 3.06 12.67
C LEU A 130 -12.10 3.46 13.89
N VAL A 131 -12.65 3.29 15.09
CA VAL A 131 -12.02 3.77 16.33
C VAL A 131 -11.99 2.71 17.42
N CYS A 132 -11.00 2.84 18.32
CA CYS A 132 -10.71 1.85 19.36
C CYS A 132 -11.77 1.83 20.48
N CYS A 133 -12.52 2.92 20.69
CA CYS A 133 -13.49 3.06 21.78
C CYS A 133 -14.40 4.28 21.58
N THR A 134 -15.51 4.33 22.33
CA THR A 134 -16.48 5.44 22.32
C THR A 134 -15.87 6.83 22.56
N PRO A 135 -14.91 7.04 23.48
CA PRO A 135 -14.25 8.34 23.63
C PRO A 135 -13.55 8.83 22.36
N CYS A 136 -12.94 7.92 21.59
CA CYS A 136 -12.31 8.28 20.31
C CYS A 136 -13.34 8.57 19.23
N ALA A 137 -14.50 7.90 19.28
CA ALA A 137 -15.63 8.20 18.40
C ALA A 137 -16.10 9.65 18.60
N SER A 138 -16.30 10.05 19.86
CA SER A 138 -16.71 11.41 20.20
C SER A 138 -15.70 12.46 19.74
N LEU A 139 -14.39 12.20 19.88
CA LEU A 139 -13.36 13.13 19.43
C LEU A 139 -13.36 13.34 17.91
N ILE A 140 -13.61 12.28 17.13
CA ILE A 140 -13.77 12.40 15.67
C ILE A 140 -15.02 13.24 15.35
N ALA A 141 -16.16 12.93 15.96
CA ALA A 141 -17.38 13.71 15.75
C ALA A 141 -17.17 15.20 16.09
N ASP A 142 -16.62 15.50 17.27
CA ASP A 142 -16.35 16.87 17.73
C ASP A 142 -15.37 17.62 16.81
N GLN A 143 -14.33 16.94 16.32
CA GLN A 143 -13.33 17.56 15.44
C GLN A 143 -13.93 17.97 14.10
N TYR A 144 -14.81 17.13 13.52
CA TYR A 144 -15.40 17.38 12.20
C TYR A 144 -16.69 18.19 12.26
N GLU A 145 -17.38 18.26 13.40
CA GLU A 145 -18.48 19.20 13.65
C GLU A 145 -18.00 20.65 13.86
N GLN A 146 -16.71 20.85 14.15
CA GLN A 146 -16.10 22.18 14.35
C GLN A 146 -15.51 22.80 13.06
N LEU A 147 -15.63 22.13 11.91
CA LEU A 147 -15.16 22.59 10.59
C LEU A 147 -16.32 23.10 9.72
#